data_AF-A0A5K0Z4L2-F1
#
_entry.id   AF-A0A5K0Z4L2-F1
#
_cell.length_a   1.000
_cell.length_b   1.000
_cell.length_c   1.000
_cell.angle_alpha   90.00
_cell.angle_beta   90.00
_cell.angle_gamma   90.00
#
_symmetry.space_group_name_H-M   'P 1'
#
loop_
_entity.id
_entity.type
_entity.pdbx_description
1 polymer ?
#
loop_
_entity_poly.entity_id
_entity_poly.type
_entity_poly.pdbx_seq_one_letter_code
_entity_poly.pdbx_strand_id
1 'polypeptide(L)' 'EDTKVVTIDDYEDVAENETDLLYAAVSQPVSVGIDGSAIDFQLYTG' A
#
# COMPACT_ATOMS: atom_id res chain seq x y z
N GLU A 1 24.70 -0.21 13.71
CA GLU A 1 23.48 0.38 14.27
C GLU A 1 22.94 1.35 13.24
N ASP A 2 21.67 1.20 12.86
CA ASP A 2 21.04 2.00 11.80
C ASP A 2 20.63 3.38 12.32
N THR A 3 21.22 4.43 11.75
CA THR A 3 20.80 5.80 12.02
C THR A 3 19.40 6.02 11.44
N LYS A 4 18.37 6.01 12.29
CA LYS A 4 17.00 6.32 11.89
C LYS A 4 16.90 7.80 11.49
N VAL A 5 16.94 8.04 10.17
CA VAL A 5 16.86 9.37 9.57
C VAL A 5 15.42 9.86 9.34
N VAL A 6 14.43 8.97 9.46
CA VAL A 6 13.02 9.29 9.23
C VAL A 6 12.16 8.83 10.40
N THR A 7 11.27 9.71 10.84
CA THR A 7 10.20 9.46 11.82
C THR A 7 8.87 9.81 11.18
N ILE A 8 7.81 9.09 11.55
CA ILE A 8 6.44 9.42 11.19
C ILE A 8 5.68 9.74 12.47
N ASP A 9 4.70 10.62 12.36
CA ASP A 9 3.86 11.00 13.51
C ASP A 9 2.83 9.90 13.82
N ASP A 10 2.19 9.32 12.80
CA ASP A 10 1.19 8.27 12.95
C ASP A 10 0.99 7.45 11.65
N TYR A 11 0.11 6.45 11.70
CA TYR A 11 -0.44 5.71 10.58
C TYR A 11 -1.98 5.63 10.72
N GLU A 12 -2.67 5.43 9.59
CA GLU A 12 -4.11 5.29 9.59
C GLU A 12 -4.52 4.10 8.72
N ASP A 13 -5.47 3.32 9.22
CA ASP A 13 -6.09 2.23 8.47
C ASP A 13 -7.17 2.81 7.54
N VAL A 14 -7.07 2.48 6.26
CA VAL A 14 -8.10 2.83 5.28
C VAL A 14 -9.23 1.82 5.39
N ALA A 15 -10.48 2.29 5.32
CA ALA A 15 -11.64 1.40 5.29
C ALA A 15 -11.55 0.42 4.10
N GLU A 16 -12.06 -0.81 4.29
CA GLU A 16 -11.97 -1.90 3.32
C GLU A 16 -12.95 -1.71 2.14
N ASN A 17 -12.81 -0.62 1.39
CA ASN A 17 -13.53 -0.35 0.15
C ASN A 17 -12.68 0.47 -0.83
N GLU A 18 -12.98 0.30 -2.12
CA GLU A 18 -12.18 0.90 -3.19
C GLU A 18 -12.30 2.43 -3.28
N THR A 19 -13.39 3.00 -2.78
CA THR A 19 -13.62 4.45 -2.84
C THR A 19 -12.71 5.18 -1.85
N ASP A 20 -12.65 4.70 -0.60
CA ASP A 20 -11.76 5.25 0.41
C ASP A 20 -10.30 5.00 0.08
N LEU A 21 -9.96 3.83 -0.49
CA LEU A 21 -8.62 3.55 -1.01
C LEU A 21 -8.21 4.53 -2.11
N LEU A 22 -9.12 4.85 -3.04
CA LEU A 22 -8.85 5.83 -4.09
C LEU A 22 -8.56 7.21 -3.49
N TYR A 23 -9.34 7.66 -2.50
CA TYR A 23 -9.10 8.94 -1.83
C TYR A 23 -7.76 8.97 -1.07
N ALA A 24 -7.41 7.89 -0.38
CA ALA A 24 -6.13 7.76 0.31
C ALA A 24 -4.95 7.80 -0.68
N ALA A 25 -5.07 7.05 -1.80
CA ALA A 25 -4.03 6.95 -2.84
C ALA A 25 -3.77 8.28 -3.57
N VAL A 26 -4.79 9.15 -3.68
CA VAL A 26 -4.62 10.51 -4.21
C VAL A 26 -3.73 11.36 -3.29
N SER A 27 -3.75 11.10 -1.98
CA SER A 27 -3.03 11.91 -0.99
C SER A 27 -1.60 11.42 -0.74
N GLN A 28 -1.37 10.10 -0.76
CA GLN A 28 -0.05 9.49 -0.53
C GLN A 28 -0.02 8.02 -0.99
N PRO A 29 1.17 7.43 -1.19
CA PRO A 29 1.30 5.98 -1.37
C PRO A 29 0.72 5.20 -0.19
N VAL A 30 -0.09 4.17 -0.47
CA VAL A 30 -0.78 3.36 0.53
C VAL A 30 -0.19 1.96 0.57
N SER A 31 0.09 1.44 1.76
CA SER A 31 0.52 0.04 1.93
C SER A 31 -0.71 -0.88 1.88
N VAL A 32 -0.67 -1.93 1.05
CA VAL A 32 -1.79 -2.87 0.86
C VAL A 32 -1.31 -4.32 0.88
N GLY A 33 -2.17 -5.23 1.36
CA GLY A 33 -2.00 -6.67 1.20
C GLY A 33 -2.75 -7.17 -0.04
N ILE A 34 -2.13 -8.05 -0.83
CA ILE A 34 -2.73 -8.66 -2.03
C ILE A 34 -2.47 -10.16 -2.07
N ASP A 35 -3.31 -10.91 -2.78
CA ASP A 35 -2.99 -12.28 -3.19
C ASP A 35 -2.19 -12.27 -4.49
N GLY A 36 -0.87 -12.24 -4.37
CA GLY A 36 0.06 -12.30 -5.51
C GLY A 36 0.59 -13.70 -5.82
N SER A 37 -0.01 -14.75 -5.24
CA SER A 37 0.53 -16.11 -5.32
C SER A 37 0.24 -16.81 -6.67
N ALA A 38 -0.74 -16.31 -7.42
CA ALA A 38 -1.18 -16.89 -8.68
C ALA A 38 -0.17 -16.66 -9.83
N ILE A 39 -0.06 -17.65 -10.74
CA ILE A 39 0.96 -17.67 -11.81
C ILE A 39 0.72 -16.60 -12.88
N ASP A 40 -0.54 -16.27 -13.14
CA ASP A 40 -0.97 -15.20 -14.03
C ASP A 40 -0.53 -13.83 -13.52
N PHE A 41 -0.63 -13.61 -12.20
CA PHE A 41 -0.16 -12.38 -11.56
C PHE A 41 1.37 -12.25 -11.65
N GLN A 42 2.11 -13.34 -11.39
CA GLN A 42 3.58 -13.34 -11.46
C GLN A 42 4.14 -13.10 -12.87
N LEU A 43 3.39 -13.50 -13.91
CA LEU A 43 3.78 -13.37 -15.32
C LEU A 43 3.03 -12.25 -16.05
N TYR A 44 2.42 -11.30 -15.32
CA TYR A 44 1.73 -10.16 -15.93
C TYR A 44 2.72 -9.25 -16.68
N THR A 45 2.44 -8.95 -17.94
CA THR A 45 3.34 -8.16 -18.82
C THR A 45 2.74 -6.88 -19.38
N GLY A 46 1.50 -6.54 -19.05
CA GLY A 46 0.80 -5.38 -19.61
C GLY A 46 -0.38 -5.75 -20.49
#